data_AF-A0A6J6XNE3-F1
#
_entry.id   AF-A0A6J6XNE3-F1
#
_cell.length_a   1.000
_cell.length_b   1.000
_cell.length_c   1.000
_cell.angle_alpha   90.00
_cell.angle_beta   90.00
_cell.angle_gamma   90.00
#
_symmetry.space_group_name_H-M   'P 1'
#
loop_
_entity.id
_entity.type
_entity.pdbx_description
1 polymer ?
#
loop_
_entity_poly.entity_id
_entity_poly.type
_entity_poly.pdbx_seq_one_letter_code
_entity_poly.pdbx_strand_id
1 'polypeptide(L)'
;MLVNDGELDGVRLLKPETIAIARRQRSLGDDPLSGRLLRFGVGFELNPNPSQLGAPIDAFGHTGAGGSTHGAWPSLHTSFSYTMREFQLESQDVRAAELLAGLIDACRG
;
A
#
# COMPACT_ATOMS: atom_id res chain seq x y z
N MET A 1 7.58 10.27 4.95
CA MET A 1 7.03 11.05 3.81
C MET A 1 5.52 10.89 3.63
N LEU A 2 5.00 9.77 3.09
CA LEU A 2 3.60 9.67 2.64
C LEU A 2 2.53 9.75 3.74
N VAL A 3 2.86 9.36 4.96
CA VAL A 3 2.00 9.51 6.15
C VAL A 3 2.29 10.78 6.95
N ASN A 4 3.27 11.57 6.50
CA ASN A 4 3.73 12.79 7.15
C ASN A 4 3.62 13.98 6.17
N ASP A 5 2.49 14.07 5.49
CA ASP A 5 2.14 15.18 4.58
C ASP A 5 3.18 15.52 3.51
N GLY A 6 4.01 14.56 3.10
CA GLY A 6 5.00 14.75 2.04
C GLY A 6 6.37 15.18 2.55
N GLU A 7 6.59 15.15 3.85
CA GLU A 7 7.84 15.53 4.49
C GLU A 7 8.62 14.31 5.02
N LEU A 8 9.94 14.36 4.86
CA LEU A 8 10.89 13.41 5.41
C LEU A 8 12.13 14.19 5.87
N ASP A 9 12.53 14.00 7.13
CA ASP A 9 13.72 14.64 7.71
C ASP A 9 13.78 16.16 7.51
N GLY A 10 12.64 16.84 7.68
CA GLY A 10 12.49 18.28 7.50
C GLY A 10 12.44 18.75 6.04
N VAL A 11 12.54 17.83 5.06
CA VAL A 11 12.47 18.14 3.64
C VAL A 11 11.10 17.77 3.08
N ARG A 12 10.40 18.75 2.52
CA ARG A 12 9.10 18.54 1.85
C ARG A 12 9.29 18.18 0.39
N LEU A 13 9.04 16.92 0.07
CA LEU A 13 9.12 16.36 -1.29
C LEU A 13 7.80 16.51 -2.05
N LEU A 14 6.67 16.41 -1.34
CA LEU A 14 5.32 16.56 -1.89
C LEU A 14 4.51 17.53 -1.04
N LYS A 15 3.58 18.25 -1.66
CA LYS A 15 2.58 19.02 -0.91
C LYS A 15 1.56 18.06 -0.29
N PRO A 16 0.97 18.39 0.88
CA PRO A 16 -0.08 17.56 1.49
C PRO A 16 -1.23 17.30 0.51
N GLU A 17 -1.62 18.31 -0.27
CA GLU A 17 -2.70 18.22 -1.26
C GLU A 17 -2.35 17.26 -2.41
N THR A 18 -1.06 17.16 -2.78
CA THR A 18 -0.61 16.20 -3.80
C THR A 18 -0.84 14.76 -3.33
N ILE A 19 -0.57 14.46 -2.07
CA ILE A 19 -0.84 13.14 -1.49
C ILE A 19 -2.33 12.87 -1.44
N ALA A 20 -3.14 13.85 -1.01
CA ALA A 20 -4.59 13.74 -0.97
C ALA A 20 -5.18 13.44 -2.37
N ILE A 21 -4.65 14.08 -3.42
CA ILE A 21 -5.03 13.80 -4.81
C ILE A 21 -4.60 12.39 -5.22
N ALA A 22 -3.39 11.97 -4.88
CA ALA A 22 -2.84 10.69 -5.30
C ALA A 22 -3.60 9.50 -4.72
N ARG A 23 -4.07 9.58 -3.47
CA ARG A 23 -4.85 8.53 -2.82
C ARG A 23 -6.35 8.56 -3.11
N ARG A 24 -6.85 9.57 -3.83
CA ARG A 24 -8.27 9.61 -4.23
C ARG A 24 -8.51 8.58 -5.31
N GLN A 25 -9.56 7.76 -5.15
CA GLN A 25 -9.97 6.81 -6.19
C GLN A 25 -10.15 7.51 -7.54
N ARG A 26 -9.45 7.01 -8.55
CA ARG A 26 -9.54 7.41 -9.95
C ARG A 26 -10.12 6.31 -10.83
N SER A 27 -9.89 5.05 -10.47
CA SER A 27 -10.43 3.89 -11.17
C SER A 27 -10.93 2.85 -10.17
N LEU A 28 -12.05 2.22 -10.52
CA LEU A 28 -12.60 1.04 -9.88
C LEU A 28 -13.29 0.20 -10.95
N GLY A 29 -12.83 -1.02 -11.15
CA GLY A 29 -13.40 -1.91 -12.15
C GLY A 29 -12.67 -3.24 -12.23
N ASP A 30 -13.30 -4.19 -12.90
CA ASP A 30 -12.70 -5.50 -13.14
C ASP A 30 -11.57 -5.37 -14.14
N ASP A 31 -10.40 -5.88 -13.76
CA ASP A 31 -9.28 -6.00 -14.67
C ASP A 31 -9.63 -6.98 -15.80
N PRO A 32 -9.55 -6.57 -17.09
CA PRO A 32 -10.00 -7.41 -18.20
C PRO A 32 -9.24 -8.74 -18.34
N LEU A 33 -8.03 -8.83 -17.80
CA LEU A 33 -7.19 -10.02 -17.90
C LEU A 33 -7.45 -11.00 -16.75
N SER A 34 -7.42 -10.51 -15.51
CA SER A 34 -7.54 -11.32 -14.30
C SER A 34 -8.98 -11.44 -13.77
N GLY A 35 -9.89 -10.58 -14.22
CA GLY A 35 -11.26 -10.47 -13.71
C GLY A 35 -11.34 -9.97 -12.27
N ARG A 36 -10.23 -9.49 -11.70
CA ARG A 36 -10.16 -9.01 -10.31
C ARG A 36 -10.64 -7.56 -10.27
N LEU A 37 -11.49 -7.23 -9.28
CA LEU A 37 -11.90 -5.86 -9.04
C LEU A 37 -10.72 -5.04 -8.49
N LEU A 38 -10.12 -4.18 -9.33
CA LEU A 38 -8.99 -3.36 -8.93
C LEU A 38 -9.45 -1.94 -8.61
N ARG A 39 -8.79 -1.33 -7.61
CA ARG A 39 -9.05 0.04 -7.15
C ARG A 39 -7.74 0.83 -7.14
N PHE A 40 -7.71 1.92 -7.90
CA PHE A 40 -6.51 2.74 -8.05
C PHE A 40 -6.78 4.23 -7.84
N GLY A 41 -5.80 4.91 -7.26
CA GLY A 41 -5.63 6.35 -7.30
C GLY A 41 -4.71 6.77 -8.45
N VAL A 42 -3.94 7.84 -8.26
CA VAL A 42 -2.89 8.23 -9.22
C VAL A 42 -1.59 7.51 -8.84
N GLY A 43 -1.32 6.37 -9.48
CA GLY A 43 -0.09 5.60 -9.29
C GLY A 43 -0.08 4.67 -8.06
N PHE A 44 -1.19 4.58 -7.32
CA PHE A 44 -1.31 3.74 -6.13
C PHE A 44 -2.50 2.78 -6.21
N GLU A 45 -2.28 1.54 -5.81
CA GLU A 45 -3.34 0.63 -5.36
C GLU A 45 -3.96 1.21 -4.08
N LEU A 46 -5.29 1.14 -3.94
CA LEU A 46 -6.03 1.65 -2.79
C LEU A 46 -6.84 0.53 -2.14
N ASN A 47 -6.75 0.38 -0.82
CA ASN A 47 -7.60 -0.57 -0.13
C ASN A 47 -9.11 -0.19 -0.24
N PRO A 48 -10.02 -1.17 -0.30
CA PRO A 48 -9.74 -2.59 -0.52
C PRO A 48 -9.32 -2.81 -1.98
N ASN A 49 -8.21 -3.52 -2.15
CA ASN A 49 -7.72 -4.03 -3.44
C ASN A 49 -7.35 -5.50 -3.19
N PRO A 50 -7.52 -6.38 -4.19
CA PRO A 50 -6.97 -7.74 -4.11
C PRO A 50 -5.49 -7.77 -3.74
N SER A 51 -4.73 -6.73 -4.08
CA SER A 51 -3.40 -6.46 -3.54
C SER A 51 -3.45 -6.19 -2.02
N GLN A 52 -2.94 -7.12 -1.23
CA GLN A 52 -3.04 -7.07 0.24
C GLN A 52 -2.06 -6.06 0.85
N LEU A 53 -2.47 -4.79 0.96
CA LEU A 53 -1.68 -3.72 1.61
C LEU A 53 -1.84 -3.67 3.14
N GLY A 54 -2.26 -4.77 3.77
CA GLY A 54 -2.62 -4.83 5.19
C GLY A 54 -4.09 -4.49 5.48
N ALA A 55 -4.46 -4.50 6.76
CA ALA A 55 -5.85 -4.35 7.21
C ALA A 55 -6.46 -2.93 7.11
N PRO A 56 -5.70 -1.81 7.27
CA PRO A 56 -6.29 -0.48 7.22
C PRO A 56 -7.01 -0.17 5.91
N ILE A 57 -8.22 0.39 6.00
CA ILE A 57 -9.05 0.70 4.83
C ILE A 57 -8.51 1.88 4.01
N ASP A 58 -7.77 2.77 4.66
CA ASP A 58 -7.14 3.92 4.05
C ASP A 58 -5.71 3.63 3.55
N ALA A 59 -5.32 2.35 3.54
CA ALA A 59 -4.03 1.93 3.00
C ALA A 59 -3.93 2.24 1.50
N PHE A 60 -2.77 2.71 1.09
CA PHE A 60 -2.43 2.93 -0.31
C PHE A 60 -0.95 2.65 -0.55
N GLY A 61 -0.62 2.21 -1.75
CA GLY A 61 0.72 1.69 -2.03
C GLY A 61 0.80 0.97 -3.36
N HIS A 62 1.71 0.02 -3.47
CA HIS A 62 1.80 -0.86 -4.62
C HIS A 62 2.47 -2.19 -4.24
N THR A 63 1.90 -3.28 -4.74
CA THR A 63 2.51 -4.61 -4.71
C THR A 63 3.33 -4.90 -5.97
N GLY A 64 4.35 -5.74 -5.88
CA GLY A 64 5.22 -6.12 -6.98
C GLY A 64 5.21 -7.63 -7.20
N ALA A 65 5.32 -8.04 -8.47
CA ALA A 65 5.45 -9.44 -8.83
C ALA A 65 6.62 -10.08 -8.08
N GLY A 66 6.40 -11.27 -7.52
CA GLY A 66 7.36 -11.95 -6.66
C GLY A 66 7.12 -11.73 -5.17
N GLY A 67 6.27 -10.75 -4.80
CA GLY A 67 5.72 -10.52 -3.45
C GLY A 67 6.13 -9.23 -2.74
N SER A 68 6.79 -8.26 -3.42
CA SER A 68 7.24 -7.04 -2.75
C SER A 68 6.02 -6.17 -2.48
N THR A 69 6.03 -5.40 -1.41
CA THR A 69 4.89 -4.53 -1.09
C THR A 69 5.36 -3.29 -0.36
N HIS A 70 4.87 -2.13 -0.80
CA HIS A 70 5.29 -0.84 -0.29
C HIS A 70 4.05 0.03 -0.14
N GLY A 71 3.89 0.67 1.00
CA GLY A 71 2.68 1.42 1.25
C GLY A 71 2.67 2.23 2.53
N ALA A 72 1.51 2.80 2.79
CA ALA A 72 1.25 3.71 3.88
C ALA A 72 -0.13 3.43 4.49
N TRP A 73 -0.21 3.52 5.81
CA TRP A 73 -1.42 3.48 6.63
C TRP A 73 -1.59 4.83 7.33
N PRO A 74 -2.31 5.78 6.72
CA PRO A 74 -2.49 7.11 7.29
C PRO A 74 -3.11 7.07 8.69
N SER A 75 -4.12 6.23 8.90
CA SER A 75 -4.81 6.03 10.17
C SER A 75 -3.90 5.50 11.30
N LEU A 76 -2.80 4.84 10.94
CA LEU A 76 -1.78 4.35 11.88
C LEU A 76 -0.51 5.21 11.89
N HIS A 77 -0.49 6.34 11.16
CA HIS A 77 0.70 7.18 10.96
C HIS A 77 1.96 6.39 10.57
N THR A 78 1.80 5.30 9.84
CA THR A 78 2.87 4.32 9.60
C THR A 78 3.02 4.03 8.12
N SER A 79 4.26 3.92 7.64
CA SER A 79 4.57 3.44 6.29
C SER A 79 5.43 2.19 6.36
N PHE A 80 5.32 1.33 5.36
CA PHE A 80 6.04 0.06 5.29
C PHE A 80 6.65 -0.16 3.90
N SER A 81 7.68 -1.00 3.88
CA SER A 81 8.33 -1.44 2.66
C SER A 81 8.93 -2.81 2.89
N TYR A 82 8.36 -3.83 2.25
CA TYR A 82 8.87 -5.18 2.24
C TYR A 82 9.48 -5.51 0.88
N THR A 83 10.71 -5.99 0.91
CA THR A 83 11.45 -6.49 -0.25
C THR A 83 12.02 -7.85 0.09
N MET A 84 12.18 -8.69 -0.93
CA MET A 84 12.77 -10.02 -0.78
C MET A 84 13.67 -10.32 -1.97
N ARG A 85 14.48 -11.36 -1.81
CA ARG A 85 15.36 -11.86 -2.88
C ARG A 85 14.67 -12.93 -3.73
N GLU A 86 13.86 -13.78 -3.12
CA GLU A 86 13.27 -14.94 -3.77
C GLU A 86 11.84 -14.66 -4.25
N PHE A 87 11.66 -14.80 -5.56
CA PHE A 87 10.37 -14.66 -6.23
C PHE A 87 9.42 -15.79 -5.80
N GLN A 88 8.22 -15.45 -5.37
CA GLN A 88 7.13 -16.38 -5.12
C GLN A 88 5.88 -15.94 -5.89
N LEU A 89 5.04 -16.90 -6.26
CA LEU A 89 3.74 -16.59 -6.86
C LEU A 89 2.84 -15.97 -5.78
N GLU A 90 2.03 -14.98 -6.18
CA GLU A 90 1.12 -14.28 -5.26
C GLU A 90 0.22 -15.25 -4.47
N SER A 91 -0.25 -16.32 -5.11
CA SER A 91 -1.12 -17.32 -4.47
C SER A 91 -0.43 -18.17 -3.40
N GLN A 92 0.90 -18.09 -3.28
CA GLN A 92 1.72 -18.87 -2.35
C GLN A 92 2.49 -17.97 -1.36
N ASP A 93 2.59 -16.67 -1.64
CA ASP A 93 3.41 -15.76 -0.85
C ASP A 93 2.64 -15.16 0.32
N VAL A 94 2.87 -15.71 1.52
CA VAL A 94 2.29 -15.21 2.78
C VAL A 94 3.21 -14.25 3.52
N ARG A 95 4.47 -14.12 3.10
CA ARG A 95 5.55 -13.48 3.88
C ARG A 95 5.23 -12.00 4.16
N ALA A 96 4.81 -11.30 3.12
CA ALA A 96 4.42 -9.89 3.22
C ALA A 96 3.18 -9.74 4.12
N ALA A 97 2.16 -10.57 3.93
CA ALA A 97 0.91 -10.49 4.68
C ALA A 97 1.14 -10.74 6.19
N GLU A 98 1.92 -11.75 6.55
CA GLU A 98 2.26 -12.07 7.94
C GLU A 98 3.08 -10.95 8.60
N LEU A 99 4.07 -10.40 7.90
CA LEU A 99 4.85 -9.27 8.39
C LEU A 99 3.97 -8.03 8.63
N LEU A 100 3.07 -7.71 7.70
CA LEU A 100 2.17 -6.57 7.84
C LEU A 100 1.15 -6.78 8.97
N ALA A 101 0.66 -8.00 9.18
CA ALA A 101 -0.20 -8.33 10.31
C ALA A 101 0.53 -8.07 11.64
N GLY A 102 1.75 -8.57 11.79
CA GLY A 102 2.56 -8.31 12.99
C GLY A 102 2.88 -6.83 13.21
N LEU A 103 3.13 -6.08 12.13
CA LEU A 103 3.37 -4.63 12.21
C LEU A 103 2.10 -3.88 12.67
N ILE A 104 0.91 -4.27 12.20
CA ILE A 104 -0.35 -3.66 12.64
C ILE A 104 -0.56 -3.86 14.14
N ASP A 105 -0.29 -5.07 14.64
CA ASP A 105 -0.41 -5.36 16.07
C ASP A 105 0.57 -4.53 16.90
N ALA A 106 1.80 -4.34 16.41
CA ALA A 106 2.79 -3.48 17.05
C ALA A 106 2.40 -1.99 17.05
N CYS A 107 1.69 -1.50 16.03
CA CYS A 107 1.21 -0.11 15.98
C CYS A 107 0.01 0.18 16.91
N ARG A 108 -0.63 -0.87 17.46
CA ARG A 108 -1.79 -0.75 18.35
C ARG A 108 -1.45 -0.81 19.84
N GLY A 109 -0.23 -1.26 20.17
CA GLY A 109 0.31 -1.29 21.54
C GLY A 109 1.08 -0.02 21.87
#